data_AF-A0AAI8STQ0-F1
#
_entry.id   AF-A0AAI8STQ0-F1
#
_cell.length_a   1.000
_cell.length_b   1.000
_cell.length_c   1.000
_cell.angle_alpha   90.00
_cell.angle_beta   90.00
_cell.angle_gamma   90.00
#
_symmetry.space_group_name_H-M   'P 1'
#
loop_
_entity.id
_entity.type
_entity.pdbx_description
1 polymer ?
#
loop_
_entity_poly.entity_id
_entity_poly.type
_entity_poly.pdbx_seq_one_letter_code
_entity_poly.pdbx_strand_id
1 'polypeptide(L)'
;MKVSRGSGDAVTARGRERVLVRVDIPAVRFISLLMLLCVVGWLAVLAMREHLGYGRVGPGRFGWSVALLAAVALIARGIFLGRPVTTGHAIAAAGAVGAGLCAHVLSFGVPGNFLVAGSGLVLMWPTTAHPQPKMLEQVWALVNATRGDPLAPFAMQPSKSYHFSIGKTAAIAYCTRLGFAVVSGDPIGDSTQFEALVADFVRMCRSRGWRIMVLAGGERHLRLWRSQTVRQPMLVVPIGRDVVIDIDHFTLTGRRFRNLRQAVQRTRNCGVTTEIVDEQGLSGALRAELTEVLYAAHRAARSERGFCMNLDGALQGRFPGIKLAIARDRHGQVVAFHRYATAGKGTEVSLDVPFRRPHCPNGVDERLSVDMITEAKNHGGQRLSLAFAAFPEIFDATHRGPLQRAAYRLIHLLDPLIRLESLYRYLRKFQALSKRRYVLLCAHHIPAALLVLLPLEFMPRPRHLRG
;
A
#
# COMPACT_ATOMS: atom_id res chain seq x y z
N MET A 1 -45.93 -11.99 32.13
CA MET A 1 -45.63 -12.92 31.02
C MET A 1 -46.00 -12.27 29.69
N LYS A 2 -45.02 -11.66 28.99
CA LYS A 2 -44.86 -11.53 27.52
C LYS A 2 -43.91 -10.38 27.23
N VAL A 3 -42.75 -10.76 26.72
CA VAL A 3 -41.72 -9.88 26.18
C VAL A 3 -42.22 -9.36 24.84
N SER A 4 -42.31 -8.04 24.67
CA SER A 4 -42.46 -7.39 23.36
C SER A 4 -41.10 -6.82 22.96
N ARG A 5 -40.43 -7.49 22.03
CA ARG A 5 -39.24 -7.01 21.32
C ARG A 5 -39.72 -6.15 20.16
N GLY A 6 -39.55 -4.84 20.28
CA GLY A 6 -39.72 -3.88 19.19
C GLY A 6 -38.37 -3.51 18.56
N SER A 7 -38.34 -3.58 17.23
CA SER A 7 -37.51 -2.77 16.31
C SER A 7 -36.00 -2.79 16.47
N GLY A 8 -35.34 -3.61 15.67
CA GLY A 8 -33.90 -3.56 15.44
C GLY A 8 -33.51 -4.20 14.12
N ASP A 9 -34.11 -3.79 13.00
CA ASP A 9 -33.68 -4.19 11.66
C ASP A 9 -34.10 -3.15 10.62
N ALA A 10 -33.32 -2.07 10.49
CA ALA A 10 -33.50 -1.13 9.38
C ALA A 10 -32.27 -0.24 9.10
N VAL A 11 -31.04 -0.77 9.07
CA VAL A 11 -29.93 -0.06 8.39
C VAL A 11 -28.93 -1.05 7.75
N THR A 12 -28.62 -0.82 6.47
CA THR A 12 -27.61 -1.47 5.59
C THR A 12 -28.02 -2.62 4.64
N ALA A 13 -29.11 -2.43 3.89
CA ALA A 13 -29.24 -3.05 2.57
C ALA A 13 -28.69 -2.12 1.48
N ARG A 14 -27.40 -2.26 1.13
CA ARG A 14 -26.86 -1.77 -0.15
C ARG A 14 -25.65 -2.62 -0.57
N GLY A 15 -25.83 -3.42 -1.63
CA GLY A 15 -24.77 -3.98 -2.46
C GLY A 15 -23.81 -4.99 -1.80
N ARG A 16 -24.31 -5.97 -1.04
CA ARG A 16 -23.48 -7.11 -0.63
C ARG A 16 -23.55 -8.17 -1.72
N GLU A 17 -22.48 -8.33 -2.50
CA GLU A 17 -22.39 -9.43 -3.47
C GLU A 17 -22.70 -10.76 -2.77
N ARG A 18 -23.73 -11.47 -3.23
CA ARG A 18 -24.10 -12.76 -2.65
C ARG A 18 -23.03 -13.78 -3.04
N VAL A 19 -22.37 -14.35 -2.05
CA VAL A 19 -21.40 -15.45 -2.23
C VAL A 19 -22.20 -16.73 -2.45
N LEU A 20 -22.03 -17.35 -3.62
CA LEU A 20 -22.75 -18.57 -4.00
C LEU A 20 -22.10 -19.83 -3.43
N VAL A 21 -20.76 -19.85 -3.36
CA VAL A 21 -20.01 -21.01 -2.87
C VAL A 21 -18.84 -20.53 -1.99
N ARG A 22 -18.75 -21.09 -0.77
CA ARG A 22 -17.55 -20.99 0.08
C ARG A 22 -16.74 -22.28 -0.05
N VAL A 23 -15.45 -22.14 -0.35
CA VAL A 23 -14.53 -23.26 -0.55
C VAL A 23 -13.52 -23.30 0.59
N ASP A 24 -13.98 -23.66 1.79
CA ASP A 24 -13.12 -23.77 2.99
C ASP A 24 -13.03 -25.20 3.55
N ILE A 25 -13.22 -26.21 2.69
CA ILE A 25 -13.16 -27.62 3.09
C ILE A 25 -11.85 -28.26 2.59
N PRO A 26 -11.01 -28.85 3.46
CA PRO A 26 -9.75 -29.51 3.07
C PRO A 26 -9.93 -30.58 1.98
N ALA A 27 -11.02 -31.35 2.06
CA ALA A 27 -11.39 -32.36 1.07
C ALA A 27 -11.58 -31.76 -0.33
N VAL A 28 -12.18 -30.58 -0.44
CA VAL A 28 -12.41 -29.91 -1.73
C VAL A 28 -11.08 -29.43 -2.35
N ARG A 29 -10.09 -29.06 -1.53
CA ARG A 29 -8.74 -28.71 -2.02
C ARG A 29 -7.97 -29.92 -2.51
N PHE A 30 -8.10 -31.07 -1.84
CA PHE A 30 -7.50 -32.33 -2.28
C PHE A 30 -8.11 -32.81 -3.59
N ILE A 31 -9.45 -32.79 -3.71
CA ILE A 31 -10.16 -33.12 -4.95
C ILE A 31 -9.75 -32.18 -6.09
N SER A 32 -9.56 -30.89 -5.81
CA SER A 32 -9.09 -29.93 -6.83
C SER A 32 -7.67 -30.21 -7.32
N LEU A 33 -6.78 -30.62 -6.41
CA LEU A 33 -5.42 -31.02 -6.75
C LEU A 33 -5.41 -32.28 -7.63
N LEU A 34 -6.24 -33.27 -7.28
CA LEU A 34 -6.43 -34.48 -8.08
C LEU A 34 -6.99 -34.16 -9.48
N MET A 35 -8.02 -33.31 -9.55
CA MET A 35 -8.57 -32.83 -10.84
C MET A 35 -7.52 -32.11 -11.68
N LEU A 36 -6.66 -31.28 -11.08
CA LEU A 36 -5.56 -30.60 -11.79
C LEU A 36 -4.56 -31.62 -12.36
N LEU A 37 -4.20 -32.66 -11.59
CA LEU A 37 -3.32 -33.73 -12.05
C LEU A 37 -3.95 -34.54 -13.19
N CYS A 38 -5.24 -34.85 -13.11
CA CYS A 38 -5.97 -35.50 -14.20
C CYS A 38 -6.00 -34.65 -15.47
N VAL A 39 -6.21 -33.33 -15.35
CA VAL A 39 -6.17 -32.39 -16.48
C VAL A 39 -4.79 -32.37 -17.13
N VAL A 40 -3.71 -32.31 -16.34
CA VAL A 40 -2.34 -32.34 -16.85
C VAL A 40 -2.04 -33.67 -17.55
N GLY A 41 -2.44 -34.80 -16.96
CA GLY A 41 -2.29 -36.13 -17.56
C GLY A 41 -3.04 -36.25 -18.88
N TRP A 42 -4.27 -35.74 -18.96
CA TRP A 42 -5.06 -35.76 -20.19
C TRP A 42 -4.47 -34.84 -21.28
N LEU A 43 -3.97 -33.65 -20.92
CA LEU A 43 -3.24 -32.77 -21.85
C LEU A 43 -1.98 -33.46 -22.40
N ALA A 44 -1.24 -34.20 -21.57
CA ALA A 44 -0.08 -34.96 -22.02
C ALA A 44 -0.47 -36.09 -23.00
N VAL A 45 -1.57 -36.79 -22.74
CA VAL A 45 -2.11 -37.82 -23.66
C VAL A 45 -2.55 -37.20 -25.00
N LEU A 46 -3.21 -36.04 -24.97
CA LEU A 46 -3.61 -35.32 -26.18
C LEU A 46 -2.39 -34.87 -27.01
N ALA A 47 -1.38 -34.29 -26.37
CA ALA A 47 -0.15 -33.87 -27.02
C ALA A 47 0.62 -35.08 -27.61
N MET A 48 0.66 -36.20 -26.88
CA MET A 48 1.29 -37.44 -27.35
C MET A 48 0.56 -38.03 -28.57
N ARG A 49 -0.78 -38.04 -28.57
CA ARG A 49 -1.59 -38.53 -29.70
C ARG A 49 -1.41 -37.68 -30.96
N GLU A 50 -1.28 -36.36 -30.80
CA GLU A 50 -0.98 -35.45 -31.91
C GLU A 50 0.43 -35.69 -32.46
N HIS A 51 1.43 -35.83 -31.59
CA HIS A 51 2.81 -36.13 -31.98
C HIS A 51 2.96 -37.49 -32.69
N LEU A 52 2.20 -38.50 -32.25
CA LEU A 52 2.21 -39.86 -32.82
C LEU A 52 1.31 -40.03 -34.07
N GLY A 53 0.61 -38.99 -34.52
CA GLY A 53 -0.18 -39.03 -35.76
C GLY A 53 -1.44 -39.92 -35.71
N TYR A 54 -1.88 -40.37 -34.53
CA TYR A 54 -2.97 -41.36 -34.35
C TYR A 54 -4.40 -40.81 -34.60
N GLY A 55 -4.53 -39.67 -35.28
CA GLY A 55 -5.82 -39.19 -35.75
C GLY A 55 -5.74 -37.76 -36.26
N ARG A 56 -6.16 -37.54 -37.51
CA ARG A 56 -6.58 -36.21 -37.97
C ARG A 56 -7.84 -35.83 -37.19
N VAL A 57 -7.65 -35.33 -35.96
CA VAL A 57 -8.72 -34.72 -35.17
C VAL A 57 -9.31 -33.61 -36.06
N GLY A 58 -10.63 -33.67 -36.32
CA GLY A 58 -11.29 -32.69 -37.20
C GLY A 58 -10.93 -31.25 -36.82
N PRO A 59 -10.80 -30.33 -37.80
CA PRO A 59 -10.33 -28.97 -37.55
C PRO A 59 -11.13 -28.31 -36.42
N GLY A 60 -10.44 -27.94 -35.32
CA GLY A 60 -11.03 -27.24 -34.17
C GLY A 60 -11.31 -28.07 -32.90
N ARG A 61 -11.43 -29.41 -32.98
CA ARG A 61 -11.73 -30.27 -31.80
C ARG A 61 -10.61 -30.31 -30.75
N PHE A 62 -9.35 -30.24 -31.19
CA PHE A 62 -8.19 -30.18 -30.31
C PHE A 62 -8.19 -28.89 -29.48
N GLY A 63 -8.40 -27.74 -30.13
CA GLY A 63 -8.46 -26.44 -29.46
C GLY A 63 -9.58 -26.33 -28.42
N TRP A 64 -10.77 -26.88 -28.72
CA TRP A 64 -11.89 -26.92 -27.77
C TRP A 64 -11.54 -27.75 -26.52
N SER A 65 -10.96 -28.93 -26.71
CA SER A 65 -10.56 -29.80 -25.60
C SER A 65 -9.53 -29.11 -24.70
N VAL A 66 -8.53 -28.46 -25.28
CA VAL A 66 -7.54 -27.66 -24.54
C VAL A 66 -8.21 -26.50 -23.79
N ALA A 67 -9.17 -25.81 -24.41
CA ALA A 67 -9.88 -24.70 -23.78
C ALA A 67 -10.69 -25.13 -22.54
N LEU A 68 -11.43 -26.24 -22.64
CA LEU A 68 -12.17 -26.80 -21.50
C LEU A 68 -11.24 -27.22 -20.36
N LEU A 69 -10.14 -27.91 -20.69
CA LEU A 69 -9.13 -28.32 -19.71
C LEU A 69 -8.49 -27.11 -19.02
N ALA A 70 -8.16 -26.07 -19.78
CA ALA A 70 -7.66 -24.82 -19.23
C ALA A 70 -8.68 -24.15 -18.29
N ALA A 71 -9.96 -24.10 -18.67
CA ALA A 71 -11.02 -23.58 -17.81
C ALA A 71 -11.13 -24.38 -16.50
N VAL A 72 -11.18 -25.71 -16.58
CA VAL A 72 -11.22 -26.60 -15.40
C VAL A 72 -9.99 -26.42 -14.51
N ALA A 73 -8.79 -26.33 -15.10
CA ALA A 73 -7.56 -26.09 -14.34
C ALA A 73 -7.58 -24.73 -13.61
N LEU A 74 -8.09 -23.68 -14.26
CA LEU A 74 -8.24 -22.35 -13.65
C LEU A 74 -9.28 -22.35 -12.52
N ILE A 75 -10.38 -23.07 -12.71
CA ILE A 75 -11.43 -23.29 -11.70
C ILE A 75 -10.83 -24.02 -10.49
N ALA A 76 -10.19 -25.18 -10.71
CA ALA A 76 -9.55 -25.98 -9.67
C ALA A 76 -8.49 -25.17 -8.91
N ARG A 77 -7.69 -24.36 -9.61
CA ARG A 77 -6.72 -23.44 -8.98
C ARG A 77 -7.41 -22.39 -8.12
N GLY A 78 -8.52 -21.79 -8.57
CA GLY A 78 -9.28 -20.83 -7.78
C GLY A 78 -9.87 -21.42 -6.50
N ILE A 79 -10.40 -22.64 -6.60
CA ILE A 79 -10.92 -23.44 -5.48
C ILE A 79 -9.79 -23.77 -4.49
N PHE A 80 -8.63 -24.20 -4.98
CA PHE A 80 -7.43 -24.42 -4.15
C PHE A 80 -7.00 -23.16 -3.39
N LEU A 81 -7.10 -22.00 -4.02
CA LEU A 81 -6.83 -20.69 -3.41
C LEU A 81 -7.93 -20.20 -2.47
N GLY A 82 -9.03 -20.96 -2.29
CA GLY A 82 -10.16 -20.59 -1.42
C GLY A 82 -10.95 -19.39 -1.93
N ARG A 83 -10.95 -19.12 -3.24
CA ARG A 83 -11.63 -17.96 -3.80
C ARG A 83 -13.15 -18.17 -3.78
N PRO A 84 -13.92 -17.23 -3.21
CA PRO A 84 -15.37 -17.31 -3.25
C PRO A 84 -15.88 -16.97 -4.66
N VAL A 85 -16.91 -17.69 -5.10
CA VAL A 85 -17.63 -17.38 -6.34
C VAL A 85 -18.84 -16.50 -5.98
N THR A 86 -18.88 -15.29 -6.52
CA THR A 86 -20.00 -14.37 -6.34
C THR A 86 -20.96 -14.48 -7.52
N THR A 87 -22.19 -13.96 -7.37
CA THR A 87 -23.14 -13.90 -8.50
C THR A 87 -22.56 -13.14 -9.69
N GLY A 88 -21.79 -12.08 -9.45
CA GLY A 88 -21.10 -11.33 -10.52
C GLY A 88 -20.09 -12.20 -11.29
N HIS A 89 -19.27 -12.98 -10.59
CA HIS A 89 -18.35 -13.93 -11.23
C HIS A 89 -19.09 -14.96 -12.08
N ALA A 90 -20.18 -15.53 -11.56
CA ALA A 90 -20.96 -16.54 -12.27
C ALA A 90 -21.61 -15.99 -13.56
N ILE A 91 -22.21 -14.80 -13.50
CA ILE A 91 -22.81 -14.14 -14.67
C ILE A 91 -21.74 -13.80 -15.71
N ALA A 92 -20.62 -13.21 -15.29
CA ALA A 92 -19.55 -12.83 -16.21
C ALA A 92 -18.90 -14.06 -16.87
N ALA A 93 -18.70 -15.15 -16.11
CA ALA A 93 -18.17 -16.40 -16.64
C ALA A 93 -19.15 -17.05 -17.62
N ALA A 94 -20.46 -17.08 -17.31
CA ALA A 94 -21.49 -17.57 -18.21
C ALA A 94 -21.55 -16.74 -19.50
N GLY A 95 -21.42 -15.41 -19.40
CA GLY A 95 -21.30 -14.52 -20.56
C GLY A 95 -20.07 -14.80 -21.41
N ALA A 96 -18.92 -15.05 -20.79
CA ALA A 96 -17.68 -15.43 -21.50
C ALA A 96 -17.83 -16.79 -22.22
N VAL A 97 -18.46 -17.78 -21.59
CA VAL A 97 -18.77 -19.06 -22.25
C VAL A 97 -19.72 -18.85 -23.42
N GLY A 98 -20.81 -18.11 -23.22
CA GLY A 98 -21.78 -17.80 -24.28
C GLY A 98 -21.14 -17.09 -25.47
N ALA A 99 -20.33 -16.05 -25.22
CA ALA A 99 -19.58 -15.36 -26.26
C ALA A 99 -18.57 -16.27 -26.98
N GLY A 100 -17.91 -17.16 -26.24
CA GLY A 100 -17.02 -18.16 -26.81
C GLY A 100 -17.73 -19.14 -27.74
N LEU A 101 -18.91 -19.64 -27.34
CA LEU A 101 -19.75 -20.51 -28.16
C LEU A 101 -20.27 -19.78 -29.42
N CYS A 102 -20.72 -18.54 -29.28
CA CYS A 102 -21.13 -17.71 -30.43
C CYS A 102 -19.96 -17.49 -31.41
N ALA A 103 -18.74 -17.25 -30.91
CA ALA A 103 -17.56 -17.12 -31.76
C ALA A 103 -17.26 -18.41 -32.55
N HIS A 104 -17.46 -19.58 -31.96
CA HIS A 104 -17.37 -20.85 -32.68
C HIS A 104 -18.43 -20.99 -33.79
N VAL A 105 -19.67 -20.57 -33.54
CA VAL A 105 -20.74 -20.56 -34.56
C VAL A 105 -20.41 -19.61 -35.72
N LEU A 106 -19.75 -18.49 -35.44
CA LEU A 106 -19.31 -17.50 -36.44
C LEU A 106 -17.95 -17.84 -37.08
N SER A 107 -17.45 -19.08 -36.93
CA SER A 107 -16.16 -19.54 -37.47
C SER A 107 -14.90 -18.85 -36.89
N PHE A 108 -15.02 -18.13 -35.77
CA PHE A 108 -13.88 -17.57 -35.00
C PHE A 108 -13.42 -18.55 -33.91
N GLY A 109 -12.96 -19.74 -34.32
CA GLY A 109 -12.65 -20.82 -33.38
C GLY A 109 -11.52 -20.54 -32.38
N VAL A 110 -10.46 -19.84 -32.79
CA VAL A 110 -9.34 -19.49 -31.90
C VAL A 110 -9.76 -18.50 -30.82
N PRO A 111 -10.39 -17.35 -31.15
CA PRO A 111 -10.98 -16.45 -30.14
C PRO A 111 -12.02 -17.15 -29.23
N GLY A 112 -12.85 -18.02 -29.79
CA GLY A 112 -13.84 -18.80 -29.04
C GLY A 112 -13.19 -19.66 -27.95
N ASN A 113 -12.12 -20.38 -28.29
CA ASN A 113 -11.34 -21.18 -27.34
C ASN A 113 -10.76 -20.33 -26.20
N PHE A 114 -10.23 -19.13 -26.48
CA PHE A 114 -9.72 -18.24 -25.44
C PHE A 114 -10.81 -17.74 -24.48
N LEU A 115 -12.00 -17.44 -24.98
CA LEU A 115 -13.14 -17.02 -24.16
C LEU A 115 -13.64 -18.16 -23.26
N VAL A 116 -13.75 -19.37 -23.79
CA VAL A 116 -14.13 -20.56 -23.02
C VAL A 116 -13.07 -20.87 -21.95
N ALA A 117 -11.78 -20.90 -22.31
CA ALA A 117 -10.69 -21.09 -21.35
C ALA A 117 -10.68 -20.00 -20.27
N GLY A 118 -10.82 -18.74 -20.69
CA GLY A 118 -10.82 -17.56 -19.82
C GLY A 118 -11.99 -17.52 -18.86
N SER A 119 -13.12 -18.16 -19.17
CA SER A 119 -14.29 -18.22 -18.27
C SER A 119 -13.96 -18.80 -16.90
N GLY A 120 -13.03 -19.76 -16.81
CA GLY A 120 -12.56 -20.31 -15.54
C GLY A 120 -11.80 -19.29 -14.70
N LEU A 121 -11.01 -18.41 -15.34
CA LEU A 121 -10.32 -17.30 -14.67
C LEU A 121 -11.32 -16.24 -14.20
N VAL A 122 -12.32 -15.91 -15.02
CA VAL A 122 -13.39 -14.94 -14.69
C VAL A 122 -14.22 -15.45 -13.52
N LEU A 123 -14.60 -16.73 -13.51
CA LEU A 123 -15.36 -17.35 -12.43
C LEU A 123 -14.59 -17.32 -11.10
N MET A 124 -13.28 -17.52 -11.18
CA MET A 124 -12.38 -17.53 -10.03
C MET A 124 -11.61 -16.23 -9.86
N TRP A 125 -12.12 -15.11 -10.38
CA TRP A 125 -11.45 -13.83 -10.24
C TRP A 125 -11.37 -13.45 -8.75
N PRO A 126 -10.25 -12.90 -8.26
CA PRO A 126 -10.14 -12.56 -6.85
C PRO A 126 -11.08 -11.41 -6.50
N THR A 127 -11.89 -11.59 -5.46
CA THR A 127 -12.68 -10.49 -4.89
C THR A 127 -11.77 -9.38 -4.38
N THR A 128 -12.27 -8.15 -4.40
CA THR A 128 -11.55 -6.97 -3.91
C THR A 128 -12.31 -6.30 -2.77
N ALA A 129 -11.57 -5.77 -1.79
CA ALA A 129 -12.08 -4.83 -0.84
C ALA A 129 -12.18 -3.45 -1.50
N HIS A 130 -13.34 -2.80 -1.37
CA HIS A 130 -13.51 -1.43 -1.80
C HIS A 130 -12.92 -0.46 -0.78
N PRO A 131 -12.19 0.58 -1.21
CA PRO A 131 -11.70 1.62 -0.32
C PRO A 131 -12.83 2.23 0.54
N GLN A 132 -12.50 2.57 1.79
CA GLN A 132 -13.48 3.04 2.79
C GLN A 132 -13.17 4.48 3.26
N PRO A 133 -13.18 5.47 2.35
CA PRO A 133 -12.84 6.86 2.70
C PRO A 133 -13.78 7.48 3.75
N LYS A 134 -15.00 6.93 3.89
CA LYS A 134 -15.99 7.37 4.88
C LYS A 134 -15.64 6.99 6.32
N MET A 135 -14.68 6.10 6.53
CA MET A 135 -14.23 5.68 7.87
C MET A 135 -13.15 6.60 8.43
N LEU A 136 -12.82 7.70 7.75
CA LEU A 136 -11.69 8.58 8.10
C LEU A 136 -11.74 9.06 9.56
N GLU A 137 -12.90 9.48 10.08
CA GLU A 137 -13.01 9.95 11.46
C GLU A 137 -12.71 8.85 12.49
N GLN A 138 -13.21 7.63 12.25
CA GLN A 138 -12.95 6.48 13.12
C GLN A 138 -11.47 6.09 13.08
N VAL A 139 -10.87 6.09 11.88
CA VAL A 139 -9.46 5.76 11.68
C VAL A 139 -8.57 6.85 12.29
N TRP A 140 -8.94 8.12 12.16
CA TRP A 140 -8.23 9.23 12.78
C TRP A 140 -8.20 9.09 14.30
N ALA A 141 -9.30 8.72 14.96
CA ALA A 141 -9.30 8.50 16.40
C ALA A 141 -8.27 7.45 16.82
N LEU A 142 -8.12 6.37 16.03
CA LEU A 142 -7.12 5.33 16.27
C LEU A 142 -5.69 5.82 15.99
N VAL A 143 -5.47 6.55 14.90
CA VAL A 143 -4.18 7.20 14.60
C VAL A 143 -3.78 8.13 15.73
N ASN A 144 -4.69 8.98 16.20
CA ASN A 144 -4.44 9.94 17.25
C ASN A 144 -4.18 9.27 18.62
N ALA A 145 -4.66 8.04 18.82
CA ALA A 145 -4.33 7.22 19.98
C ALA A 145 -2.98 6.46 19.83
N THR A 146 -2.50 6.27 18.60
CA THR A 146 -1.30 5.48 18.31
C THR A 146 -0.03 6.25 18.66
N ARG A 147 0.93 5.58 19.32
CA ARG A 147 2.22 6.16 19.72
C ARG A 147 3.40 5.30 19.28
N GLY A 148 4.52 5.96 18.99
CA GLY A 148 5.77 5.30 18.61
C GLY A 148 5.73 4.55 17.29
N ASP A 149 4.78 4.84 16.40
CA ASP A 149 4.78 4.38 15.01
C ASP A 149 4.69 5.58 14.05
N PRO A 150 5.82 5.98 13.44
CA PRO A 150 5.87 7.03 12.43
C PRO A 150 4.93 6.85 11.23
N LEU A 151 4.52 5.61 10.94
CA LEU A 151 3.69 5.34 9.77
C LEU A 151 2.19 5.33 10.08
N ALA A 152 1.80 5.44 11.36
CA ALA A 152 0.41 5.40 11.78
C ALA A 152 -0.49 6.41 11.05
N PRO A 153 -0.08 7.69 10.84
CA PRO A 153 -0.94 8.64 10.13
C PRO A 153 -1.31 8.20 8.72
N PHE A 154 -0.39 7.53 8.00
CA PHE A 154 -0.64 7.09 6.63
C PHE A 154 -1.75 6.05 6.54
N ALA A 155 -2.13 5.39 7.64
CA ALA A 155 -3.31 4.51 7.66
C ALA A 155 -4.58 5.20 7.13
N MET A 156 -4.70 6.53 7.24
CA MET A 156 -5.83 7.31 6.72
C MET A 156 -5.93 7.39 5.18
N GLN A 157 -4.92 6.91 4.45
CA GLN A 157 -4.82 7.07 3.00
C GLN A 157 -6.10 6.54 2.28
N PRO A 158 -6.64 7.27 1.27
CA PRO A 158 -8.00 7.04 0.77
C PRO A 158 -8.26 5.71 0.07
N SER A 159 -7.23 5.02 -0.42
CA SER A 159 -7.34 3.75 -1.15
C SER A 159 -7.48 2.54 -0.22
N LYS A 160 -7.38 2.76 1.10
CA LYS A 160 -7.40 1.71 2.11
C LYS A 160 -8.80 1.29 2.53
N SER A 161 -8.90 0.02 2.86
CA SER A 161 -9.96 -0.61 3.62
C SER A 161 -9.45 -0.90 5.03
N TYR A 162 -10.37 -1.12 5.96
CA TYR A 162 -10.02 -1.32 7.37
C TYR A 162 -10.64 -2.60 7.90
N HIS A 163 -9.92 -3.28 8.78
CA HIS A 163 -10.44 -4.37 9.59
C HIS A 163 -10.24 -3.98 11.05
N PHE A 164 -11.35 -3.87 11.80
CA PHE A 164 -11.37 -3.36 13.15
C PHE A 164 -11.46 -4.49 14.17
N SER A 165 -10.95 -4.24 15.38
CA SER A 165 -11.23 -5.08 16.54
C SER A 165 -12.72 -5.01 16.89
N ILE A 166 -13.21 -5.98 17.67
CA ILE A 166 -14.62 -6.04 18.10
C ILE A 166 -15.05 -4.72 18.79
N GLY A 167 -14.20 -4.18 19.66
CA GLY A 167 -14.43 -2.90 20.33
C GLY A 167 -14.08 -1.66 19.50
N LYS A 168 -13.63 -1.81 18.25
CA LYS A 168 -13.14 -0.74 17.37
C LYS A 168 -12.06 0.16 18.00
N THR A 169 -11.29 -0.37 18.93
CA THR A 169 -10.16 0.30 19.59
C THR A 169 -8.84 0.09 18.85
N ALA A 170 -8.81 -0.80 17.86
CA ALA A 170 -7.67 -1.04 17.00
C ALA A 170 -8.11 -1.39 15.58
N ALA A 171 -7.25 -1.14 14.58
CA ALA A 171 -7.53 -1.46 13.18
C ALA A 171 -6.28 -1.84 12.39
N ILE A 172 -6.47 -2.71 11.39
CA ILE A 172 -5.50 -2.99 10.33
C ILE A 172 -5.96 -2.25 9.08
N ALA A 173 -5.10 -1.39 8.54
CA ALA A 173 -5.32 -0.72 7.27
C ALA A 173 -4.71 -1.56 6.14
N TYR A 174 -5.48 -1.86 5.10
CA TYR A 174 -5.04 -2.73 4.01
C TYR A 174 -5.69 -2.34 2.66
N CYS A 175 -5.12 -2.83 1.57
CA CYS A 175 -5.73 -2.81 0.24
C CYS A 175 -5.73 -4.22 -0.34
N THR A 176 -6.63 -4.51 -1.27
CA THR A 176 -6.61 -5.79 -1.99
C THR A 176 -6.24 -5.62 -3.45
N ARG A 177 -5.30 -6.42 -3.95
CA ARG A 177 -4.91 -6.43 -5.36
C ARG A 177 -4.50 -7.82 -5.80
N LEU A 178 -5.07 -8.30 -6.91
CA LEU A 178 -4.75 -9.63 -7.50
C LEU A 178 -4.87 -10.80 -6.50
N GLY A 179 -5.84 -10.70 -5.58
CA GLY A 179 -6.10 -11.69 -4.53
C GLY A 179 -5.07 -11.68 -3.40
N PHE A 180 -4.33 -10.58 -3.24
CA PHE A 180 -3.53 -10.31 -2.05
C PHE A 180 -4.20 -9.22 -1.22
N ALA A 181 -4.28 -9.41 0.09
CA ALA A 181 -4.52 -8.36 1.07
C ALA A 181 -3.15 -7.81 1.49
N VAL A 182 -2.83 -6.60 1.02
CA VAL A 182 -1.61 -5.89 1.36
C VAL A 182 -1.89 -5.01 2.57
N VAL A 183 -1.32 -5.39 3.71
CA VAL A 183 -1.37 -4.64 4.96
C VAL A 183 -0.39 -3.47 4.87
N SER A 184 -0.85 -2.30 5.31
CA SER A 184 -0.08 -1.06 5.29
C SER A 184 0.45 -0.72 6.67
N GLY A 185 1.73 -0.97 6.90
CA GLY A 185 2.37 -0.71 8.19
C GLY A 185 1.93 -1.68 9.29
N ASP A 186 2.07 -1.23 10.54
CA ASP A 186 1.59 -1.95 11.71
C ASP A 186 0.10 -1.62 11.98
N PRO A 187 -0.63 -2.42 12.78
CA PRO A 187 -1.95 -2.04 13.24
C PRO A 187 -1.91 -0.73 14.04
N ILE A 188 -3.01 0.03 13.99
CA ILE A 188 -3.19 1.31 14.70
C ILE A 188 -4.17 1.15 15.87
N GLY A 189 -4.05 2.01 16.88
CA GLY A 189 -4.89 2.04 18.07
C GLY A 189 -4.29 1.27 19.25
N ASP A 190 -5.14 0.59 20.01
CA ASP A 190 -4.77 -0.15 21.22
C ASP A 190 -3.96 -1.42 20.89
N SER A 191 -2.67 -1.37 21.21
CA SER A 191 -1.72 -2.48 20.98
C SER A 191 -2.08 -3.78 21.69
N THR A 192 -2.84 -3.74 22.79
CA THR A 192 -3.27 -4.95 23.51
C THR A 192 -4.21 -5.82 22.68
N GLN A 193 -4.89 -5.23 21.68
CA GLN A 193 -5.82 -5.91 20.80
C GLN A 193 -5.18 -6.50 19.55
N PHE A 194 -3.90 -6.19 19.28
CA PHE A 194 -3.29 -6.47 17.97
C PHE A 194 -3.20 -7.97 17.65
N GLU A 195 -2.92 -8.82 18.64
CA GLU A 195 -2.84 -10.27 18.40
C GLU A 195 -4.20 -10.85 17.97
N ALA A 196 -5.26 -10.55 18.73
CA ALA A 196 -6.62 -10.99 18.41
C ALA A 196 -7.09 -10.40 17.07
N LEU A 197 -6.78 -9.13 16.81
CA LEU A 197 -7.10 -8.44 15.57
C LEU A 197 -6.44 -9.09 14.34
N VAL A 198 -5.15 -9.40 14.42
CA VAL A 198 -4.43 -10.07 13.33
C VAL A 198 -4.97 -11.49 13.10
N ALA A 199 -5.32 -12.21 14.17
CA ALA A 199 -5.94 -13.53 14.05
C ALA A 199 -7.31 -13.48 13.35
N ASP A 200 -8.15 -12.49 13.67
CA ASP A 200 -9.43 -12.28 12.98
C ASP A 200 -9.24 -11.84 11.52
N PHE A 201 -8.28 -10.94 11.27
CA PHE A 201 -7.93 -10.52 9.92
C PHE A 201 -7.48 -11.68 9.04
N VAL A 202 -6.63 -12.58 9.57
CA VAL A 202 -6.18 -13.78 8.86
C VAL A 202 -7.36 -14.69 8.52
N ARG A 203 -8.30 -14.89 9.45
CA ARG A 203 -9.52 -15.67 9.18
C ARG A 203 -10.37 -15.02 8.08
N MET A 204 -10.54 -13.70 8.13
CA MET A 204 -11.25 -12.93 7.11
C MET A 204 -10.58 -13.08 5.74
N CYS A 205 -9.26 -12.89 5.64
CA CYS A 205 -8.52 -13.07 4.39
C CYS A 205 -8.68 -14.48 3.81
N ARG A 206 -8.58 -15.53 4.65
CA ARG A 206 -8.76 -16.92 4.20
C ARG A 206 -10.15 -17.16 3.62
N SER A 207 -11.20 -16.68 4.31
CA SER A 207 -12.58 -16.83 3.83
C SER A 207 -12.87 -16.14 2.48
N ARG A 208 -11.98 -15.25 2.06
CA ARG A 208 -12.05 -14.50 0.79
C ARG A 208 -11.03 -14.96 -0.25
N GLY A 209 -10.23 -15.99 0.06
CA GLY A 209 -9.15 -16.47 -0.80
C GLY A 209 -8.01 -15.45 -0.97
N TRP A 210 -7.85 -14.54 -0.01
CA TRP A 210 -6.78 -13.54 -0.02
C TRP A 210 -5.53 -14.07 0.67
N ARG A 211 -4.39 -13.92 -0.02
CA ARG A 211 -3.07 -14.13 0.58
C ARG A 211 -2.58 -12.83 1.20
N ILE A 212 -1.80 -12.90 2.26
CA ILE A 212 -1.40 -11.71 3.01
C ILE A 212 0.02 -11.29 2.61
N MET A 213 0.20 -9.99 2.41
CA MET A 213 1.50 -9.33 2.34
C MET A 213 1.48 -8.18 3.33
N VAL A 214 2.58 -7.95 4.06
CA VAL A 214 2.72 -6.78 4.93
C VAL A 214 3.79 -5.89 4.33
N LEU A 215 3.46 -4.63 4.06
CA LEU A 215 4.39 -3.64 3.52
C LEU A 215 4.67 -2.59 4.59
N ALA A 216 5.96 -2.33 4.83
CA ALA A 216 6.43 -1.40 5.85
C ALA A 216 6.04 -1.79 7.30
N GLY A 217 5.99 -3.09 7.58
CA GLY A 217 5.80 -3.60 8.94
C GLY A 217 6.97 -3.19 9.84
N GLY A 218 6.66 -2.73 11.04
CA GLY A 218 7.64 -2.31 12.03
C GLY A 218 8.28 -3.50 12.74
N GLU A 219 9.56 -3.36 13.09
CA GLU A 219 10.34 -4.41 13.78
C GLU A 219 9.64 -4.96 15.05
N ARG A 220 8.92 -4.09 15.77
CA ARG A 220 8.23 -4.43 17.02
C ARG A 220 7.10 -5.43 16.84
N HIS A 221 6.40 -5.38 15.71
CA HIS A 221 5.16 -6.12 15.48
C HIS A 221 5.32 -7.25 14.46
N LEU A 222 6.55 -7.55 14.02
CA LEU A 222 6.84 -8.70 13.14
C LEU A 222 6.29 -10.02 13.69
N ARG A 223 6.27 -10.16 15.02
CA ARG A 223 5.79 -11.38 15.69
C ARG A 223 4.30 -11.66 15.43
N LEU A 224 3.49 -10.63 15.17
CA LEU A 224 2.08 -10.79 14.86
C LEU A 224 1.85 -11.63 13.60
N TRP A 225 2.77 -11.54 12.65
CA TRP A 225 2.68 -12.13 11.31
C TRP A 225 3.45 -13.45 11.18
N ARG A 226 3.79 -14.10 12.30
CA ARG A 226 4.51 -15.38 12.31
C ARG A 226 3.74 -16.48 11.59
N SER A 227 4.49 -17.52 11.19
CA SER A 227 3.95 -18.66 10.47
C SER A 227 2.83 -19.39 11.20
N GLN A 228 2.81 -19.38 12.53
CA GLN A 228 1.73 -19.99 13.32
C GLN A 228 0.40 -19.25 13.10
N THR A 229 0.42 -17.92 13.07
CA THR A 229 -0.76 -17.08 12.84
C THR A 229 -1.22 -17.18 11.39
N VAL A 230 -0.31 -16.93 10.44
CA VAL A 230 -0.60 -16.89 8.99
C VAL A 230 -0.76 -18.30 8.40
N ARG A 231 -0.34 -19.36 9.11
CA ARG A 231 -0.23 -20.77 8.67
C ARG A 231 0.59 -20.95 7.38
N GLN A 232 1.53 -20.05 7.13
CA GLN A 232 2.44 -20.09 6.00
C GLN A 232 3.82 -19.54 6.42
N PRO A 233 4.93 -20.05 5.87
CA PRO A 233 6.23 -19.46 6.11
C PRO A 233 6.29 -18.04 5.51
N MET A 234 6.55 -17.06 6.36
CA MET A 234 6.69 -15.66 5.98
C MET A 234 8.17 -15.30 5.94
N LEU A 235 8.67 -14.95 4.76
CA LEU A 235 9.97 -14.32 4.58
C LEU A 235 9.87 -12.88 5.07
N VAL A 236 10.85 -12.47 5.90
CA VAL A 236 10.94 -11.13 6.47
C VAL A 236 12.10 -10.42 5.78
N VAL A 237 11.78 -9.50 4.87
CA VAL A 237 12.77 -8.77 4.05
C VAL A 237 12.90 -7.35 4.56
N PRO A 238 14.07 -6.92 5.08
CA PRO A 238 14.27 -5.53 5.47
C PRO A 238 14.26 -4.65 4.20
N ILE A 239 13.48 -3.58 4.24
CA ILE A 239 13.38 -2.63 3.12
C ILE A 239 14.07 -1.29 3.42
N GLY A 240 14.31 -0.98 4.70
CA GLY A 240 14.93 0.27 5.11
C GLY A 240 14.70 0.59 6.57
N ARG A 241 14.88 1.85 6.94
CA ARG A 241 14.76 2.36 8.31
C ARG A 241 13.97 3.64 8.37
N ASP A 242 13.25 3.83 9.47
CA ASP A 242 12.65 5.14 9.76
C ASP A 242 13.74 6.13 10.20
N VAL A 243 13.53 7.40 9.92
CA VAL A 243 14.39 8.50 10.39
C VAL A 243 13.60 9.34 11.39
N VAL A 244 13.78 9.03 12.67
CA VAL A 244 12.95 9.55 13.77
C VAL A 244 13.83 10.33 14.72
N ILE A 245 13.57 11.63 14.80
CA ILE A 245 14.22 12.58 15.67
C ILE A 245 13.52 12.56 17.01
N ASP A 246 14.29 12.35 18.08
CA ASP A 246 13.86 12.58 19.45
C ASP A 246 13.87 14.10 19.70
N ILE A 247 12.69 14.67 19.91
CA ILE A 247 12.50 16.12 19.98
C ILE A 247 13.14 16.69 21.26
N ASP A 248 13.06 15.97 22.38
CA ASP A 248 13.56 16.42 23.67
C ASP A 248 15.09 16.56 23.63
N HIS A 249 15.75 15.62 22.97
CA HIS A 249 17.21 15.55 22.89
C HIS A 249 17.81 16.23 21.64
N PHE A 250 16.98 16.75 20.74
CA PHE A 250 17.47 17.39 19.51
C PHE A 250 18.15 18.73 19.79
N THR A 251 19.35 18.92 19.23
CA THR A 251 20.08 20.19 19.23
C THR A 251 20.81 20.42 17.91
N LEU A 252 20.92 21.69 17.51
CA LEU A 252 21.74 22.12 16.36
C LEU A 252 23.21 22.36 16.72
N THR A 253 23.55 22.28 18.01
CA THR A 253 24.92 22.47 18.49
C THR A 253 25.79 21.25 18.20
N GLY A 254 27.12 21.44 18.22
CA GLY A 254 28.08 20.37 18.00
C GLY A 254 28.51 20.16 16.55
N ARG A 255 29.56 19.32 16.39
CA ARG A 255 30.25 19.08 15.11
C ARG A 255 29.40 18.26 14.14
N ARG A 256 28.61 17.30 14.65
CA ARG A 256 27.78 16.39 13.85
C ARG A 256 26.69 17.12 13.05
N PHE A 257 26.13 18.20 13.61
CA PHE A 257 25.08 19.01 12.98
C PHE A 257 25.60 20.22 12.21
N ARG A 258 26.91 20.31 11.93
CA ARG A 258 27.52 21.47 11.22
C ARG A 258 26.82 21.76 9.89
N ASN A 259 26.61 20.74 9.06
CA ASN A 259 25.98 20.90 7.75
C ASN A 259 24.51 21.36 7.88
N LEU A 260 23.79 20.82 8.85
CA LEU A 260 22.41 21.20 9.14
C LEU A 260 22.32 22.66 9.61
N ARG A 261 23.17 23.05 10.56
CA ARG A 261 23.26 24.42 11.07
C ARG A 261 23.65 25.42 9.98
N GLN A 262 24.58 25.07 9.11
CA GLN A 262 24.96 25.91 7.97
C GLN A 262 23.82 26.09 6.96
N ALA A 263 23.05 25.03 6.70
CA ALA A 263 21.87 25.11 5.84
C ALA A 263 20.82 26.07 6.42
N VAL A 264 20.50 25.94 7.71
CA VAL A 264 19.58 26.83 8.43
C VAL A 264 20.08 28.28 8.48
N GLN A 265 21.37 28.49 8.72
CA GLN A 265 21.92 29.84 8.75
C GLN A 265 21.90 30.49 7.36
N ARG A 266 22.17 29.73 6.30
CA ARG A 266 22.11 30.22 4.92
C ARG A 266 20.73 30.73 4.58
N THR A 267 19.66 29.99 4.93
CA THR A 267 18.29 30.44 4.66
C THR A 267 17.95 31.73 5.42
N ARG A 268 18.41 31.86 6.67
CA ARG A 268 18.24 33.11 7.45
C ARG A 268 18.96 34.27 6.78
N ASN A 269 20.20 34.09 6.35
CA ASN A 269 20.96 35.12 5.64
C ASN A 269 20.33 35.52 4.30
N CYS A 270 19.61 34.60 3.65
CA CYS A 270 18.83 34.88 2.44
C CYS A 270 17.47 35.56 2.71
N GLY A 271 17.15 35.86 3.97
CA GLY A 271 15.88 36.49 4.37
C GLY A 271 14.67 35.56 4.33
N VAL A 272 14.87 34.24 4.42
CA VAL A 272 13.76 33.28 4.43
C VAL A 272 13.04 33.32 5.78
N THR A 273 11.74 33.55 5.76
CA THR A 273 10.84 33.44 6.91
C THR A 273 10.03 32.16 6.84
N THR A 274 9.55 31.68 7.99
CA THR A 274 8.80 30.43 8.11
C THR A 274 7.58 30.62 9.00
N GLU A 275 6.50 29.92 8.66
CA GLU A 275 5.26 29.87 9.43
C GLU A 275 4.70 28.44 9.45
N ILE A 276 3.98 28.08 10.51
CA ILE A 276 3.34 26.76 10.64
C ILE A 276 1.84 26.96 10.84
N VAL A 277 1.05 26.31 9.99
CA VAL A 277 -0.41 26.48 9.94
C VAL A 277 -1.12 25.13 9.83
N ASP A 278 -2.40 25.07 10.20
CA ASP A 278 -3.25 23.90 9.97
C ASP A 278 -3.75 23.86 8.52
N GLU A 279 -3.66 22.70 7.87
CA GLU A 279 -4.13 22.54 6.47
C GLU A 279 -5.63 22.80 6.33
N GLN A 280 -6.42 22.45 7.36
CA GLN A 280 -7.88 22.65 7.37
C GLN A 280 -8.27 24.12 7.55
N GLY A 281 -7.36 24.95 8.09
CA GLY A 281 -7.57 26.39 8.31
C GLY A 281 -7.05 27.29 7.19
N LEU A 282 -6.60 26.72 6.06
CA LEU A 282 -6.04 27.50 4.96
C LEU A 282 -7.07 28.41 4.29
N SER A 283 -6.74 29.71 4.21
CA SER A 283 -7.45 30.67 3.38
C SER A 283 -7.35 30.32 1.89
N GLY A 284 -8.33 30.76 1.08
CA GLY A 284 -8.33 30.53 -0.37
C GLY A 284 -7.08 31.09 -1.05
N ALA A 285 -6.64 32.28 -0.66
CA ALA A 285 -5.44 32.94 -1.19
C ALA A 285 -4.16 32.15 -0.89
N LEU A 286 -3.97 31.73 0.38
CA LEU A 286 -2.79 30.94 0.75
C LEU A 286 -2.81 29.57 0.06
N ARG A 287 -3.97 28.91 -0.04
CA ARG A 287 -4.11 27.65 -0.77
C ARG A 287 -3.73 27.78 -2.25
N ALA A 288 -4.12 28.87 -2.90
CA ALA A 288 -3.73 29.14 -4.29
C ALA A 288 -2.21 29.30 -4.42
N GLU A 289 -1.60 30.09 -3.54
CA GLU A 289 -0.13 30.30 -3.52
C GLU A 289 0.64 28.98 -3.32
N LEU A 290 0.20 28.14 -2.38
CA LEU A 290 0.79 26.81 -2.14
C LEU A 290 0.57 25.86 -3.33
N THR A 291 -0.57 25.98 -4.02
CA THR A 291 -0.86 25.18 -5.21
C THR A 291 0.10 25.51 -6.35
N GLU A 292 0.46 26.78 -6.52
CA GLU A 292 1.49 27.18 -7.50
C GLU A 292 2.87 26.59 -7.17
N VAL A 293 3.24 26.54 -5.89
CA VAL A 293 4.49 25.89 -5.45
C VAL A 293 4.43 24.39 -5.75
N LEU A 294 3.31 23.75 -5.49
CA LEU A 294 3.10 22.33 -5.76
C LEU A 294 3.26 22.02 -7.26
N TYR A 295 2.70 22.84 -8.14
CA TYR A 295 2.86 22.69 -9.59
C TYR A 295 4.29 22.95 -10.05
N ALA A 296 4.96 23.96 -9.50
CA ALA A 296 6.35 24.26 -9.81
C ALA A 296 7.33 23.18 -9.33
N ALA A 297 7.02 22.50 -8.23
CA ALA A 297 7.89 21.48 -7.63
C ALA A 297 7.99 20.18 -8.45
N HIS A 298 7.04 19.90 -9.34
CA HIS A 298 7.01 18.64 -10.11
C HIS A 298 6.51 18.86 -11.54
N ARG A 299 7.32 18.53 -12.56
CA ARG A 299 6.80 18.33 -13.94
C ARG A 299 5.69 17.27 -13.99
N ALA A 300 5.64 16.35 -13.01
CA ALA A 300 4.58 15.35 -12.83
C ALA A 300 3.53 15.74 -11.77
N ALA A 301 3.36 17.05 -11.45
CA ALA A 301 2.51 17.55 -10.37
C ALA A 301 1.00 17.23 -10.50
N ARG A 302 0.60 16.59 -11.59
CA ARG A 302 -0.73 16.03 -11.81
C ARG A 302 -0.90 14.63 -11.24
N SER A 303 0.12 14.06 -10.60
CA SER A 303 0.08 12.71 -10.05
C SER A 303 0.37 12.63 -8.56
N GLU A 304 -0.46 11.88 -7.86
CA GLU A 304 -0.29 11.49 -6.45
C GLU A 304 0.30 10.07 -6.39
N ARG A 305 1.05 9.76 -5.33
CA ARG A 305 1.73 8.47 -5.12
C ARG A 305 1.74 8.18 -3.63
N GLY A 306 1.60 6.91 -3.29
CA GLY A 306 1.74 6.48 -1.91
C GLY A 306 0.77 5.37 -1.55
N PHE A 307 1.18 4.55 -0.60
CA PHE A 307 0.26 3.65 0.08
C PHE A 307 0.62 3.60 1.56
N CYS A 308 1.83 3.17 1.91
CA CYS A 308 2.31 3.14 3.29
C CYS A 308 3.00 4.43 3.74
N MET A 309 3.49 5.25 2.81
CA MET A 309 4.43 6.32 3.12
C MET A 309 3.96 7.73 2.75
N ASN A 310 2.77 7.87 2.16
CA ASN A 310 2.20 9.16 1.80
C ASN A 310 0.66 9.11 1.85
N LEU A 311 0.02 10.21 2.26
CA LEU A 311 -1.43 10.32 2.41
C LEU A 311 -2.18 10.65 1.11
N ASP A 312 -1.47 11.15 0.10
CA ASP A 312 -2.04 11.84 -1.06
C ASP A 312 -2.87 13.08 -0.65
N GLY A 313 -3.45 13.80 -1.61
CA GLY A 313 -4.43 14.84 -1.35
C GLY A 313 -3.91 16.09 -0.64
N ALA A 314 -2.65 16.47 -0.87
CA ALA A 314 -2.10 17.70 -0.27
C ALA A 314 -2.94 18.93 -0.63
N LEU A 315 -3.10 19.84 0.32
CA LEU A 315 -3.89 21.07 0.20
C LEU A 315 -5.39 20.85 -0.04
N GLN A 316 -5.93 19.63 0.17
CA GLN A 316 -7.37 19.39 0.10
C GLN A 316 -8.08 19.64 1.45
N GLY A 317 -7.34 19.77 2.56
CA GLY A 317 -7.93 19.94 3.90
C GLY A 317 -8.75 18.74 4.39
N ARG A 318 -8.54 17.59 3.75
CA ARG A 318 -9.35 16.39 3.99
C ARG A 318 -9.01 15.68 5.29
N PHE A 319 -7.72 15.64 5.65
CA PHE A 319 -7.25 14.87 6.79
C PHE A 319 -7.14 15.77 8.03
N PRO A 320 -7.62 15.33 9.18
CA PRO A 320 -7.38 16.01 10.45
C PRO A 320 -5.90 15.87 10.87
N GLY A 321 -5.45 16.79 11.71
CA GLY A 321 -4.10 16.73 12.28
C GLY A 321 -2.96 16.95 11.28
N ILE A 322 -3.23 17.63 10.16
CA ILE A 322 -2.21 18.01 9.18
C ILE A 322 -1.72 19.44 9.44
N LYS A 323 -0.40 19.56 9.65
CA LYS A 323 0.31 20.83 9.79
C LYS A 323 1.13 21.10 8.52
N LEU A 324 1.18 22.36 8.10
CA LEU A 324 2.02 22.82 6.99
C LEU A 324 3.09 23.76 7.53
N ALA A 325 4.36 23.44 7.28
CA ALA A 325 5.44 24.38 7.48
C ALA A 325 5.74 25.07 6.16
N ILE A 326 5.60 26.40 6.10
CA ILE A 326 5.67 27.20 4.89
C ILE A 326 6.91 28.09 4.95
N ALA A 327 7.66 28.20 3.86
CA ALA A 327 8.82 29.08 3.74
C ALA A 327 8.56 30.18 2.71
N ARG A 328 8.73 31.43 3.12
CA ARG A 328 8.67 32.62 2.26
C ARG A 328 10.06 33.19 2.07
N ASP A 329 10.35 33.68 0.86
CA ASP A 329 11.60 34.39 0.61
C ASP A 329 11.57 35.83 1.15
N ARG A 330 12.67 36.57 0.94
CA ARG A 330 12.79 37.98 1.37
C ARG A 330 11.74 38.91 0.76
N HIS A 331 11.10 38.51 -0.34
CA HIS A 331 10.06 39.27 -1.02
C HIS A 331 8.65 38.83 -0.60
N GLY A 332 8.55 37.92 0.38
CA GLY A 332 7.28 37.42 0.90
C GLY A 332 6.64 36.31 0.07
N GLN A 333 7.26 35.84 -1.01
CA GLN A 333 6.68 34.78 -1.86
C GLN A 333 6.93 33.40 -1.28
N VAL A 334 5.92 32.51 -1.29
CA VAL A 334 6.16 31.12 -0.89
C VAL A 334 7.07 30.41 -1.90
N VAL A 335 8.18 29.90 -1.38
CA VAL A 335 9.18 29.15 -2.15
C VAL A 335 9.18 27.66 -1.84
N ALA A 336 8.67 27.25 -0.67
CA ALA A 336 8.53 25.85 -0.30
C ALA A 336 7.50 25.67 0.80
N PHE A 337 6.96 24.46 0.93
CA PHE A 337 6.23 24.03 2.10
C PHE A 337 6.39 22.52 2.35
N HIS A 338 6.38 22.12 3.62
CA HIS A 338 6.36 20.74 4.05
C HIS A 338 4.99 20.42 4.64
N ARG A 339 4.47 19.23 4.34
CA ARG A 339 3.24 18.71 4.93
C ARG A 339 3.58 17.65 5.98
N TYR A 340 3.08 17.82 7.20
CA TYR A 340 3.28 16.89 8.30
C TYR A 340 1.93 16.39 8.82
N ALA A 341 1.87 15.11 9.13
CA ALA A 341 0.73 14.48 9.78
C ALA A 341 1.06 14.18 11.25
N THR A 342 0.08 14.37 12.12
CA THR A 342 0.23 14.16 13.57
C THR A 342 -0.43 12.85 14.01
N ALA A 343 0.06 12.28 15.12
CA ALA A 343 -0.52 11.15 15.84
C ALA A 343 -0.23 11.29 17.34
N GLY A 344 -0.73 10.37 18.15
CA GLY A 344 -0.43 10.32 19.59
C GLY A 344 -0.93 11.51 20.41
N LYS A 345 -1.92 12.26 19.92
CA LYS A 345 -2.36 13.57 20.44
C LYS A 345 -1.32 14.68 20.27
N GLY A 346 -0.63 14.68 19.13
CA GLY A 346 0.40 15.67 18.78
C GLY A 346 1.81 15.29 19.24
N THR A 347 1.97 14.20 20.01
CA THR A 347 3.29 13.75 20.46
C THR A 347 4.15 13.15 19.34
N GLU A 348 3.53 12.70 18.26
CA GLU A 348 4.18 12.09 17.11
C GLU A 348 3.90 12.96 15.88
N VAL A 349 4.94 13.41 15.19
CA VAL A 349 4.85 14.21 13.97
C VAL A 349 5.57 13.48 12.85
N SER A 350 4.95 13.34 11.68
CA SER A 350 5.55 12.62 10.55
C SER A 350 5.45 13.44 9.28
N LEU A 351 6.58 13.67 8.62
CA LEU A 351 6.61 14.33 7.30
C LEU A 351 5.93 13.42 6.28
N ASP A 352 4.90 13.95 5.63
CA ASP A 352 4.18 13.31 4.53
C ASP A 352 4.89 13.61 3.20
N VAL A 353 5.04 14.90 2.88
CA VAL A 353 5.68 15.32 1.63
C VAL A 353 6.25 16.74 1.71
N PRO A 354 7.49 16.96 1.20
CA PRO A 354 8.04 18.29 0.97
C PRO A 354 7.79 18.76 -0.47
N PHE A 355 7.44 20.04 -0.64
CA PHE A 355 7.33 20.72 -1.93
C PHE A 355 8.19 21.97 -1.94
N ARG A 356 8.95 22.19 -3.02
CA ARG A 356 9.77 23.39 -3.18
C ARG A 356 9.88 23.81 -4.64
N ARG A 357 9.93 25.12 -4.88
CA ARG A 357 10.23 25.68 -6.19
C ARG A 357 11.69 25.36 -6.59
N PRO A 358 11.98 25.21 -7.90
CA PRO A 358 13.34 24.93 -8.37
C PRO A 358 14.39 25.96 -7.93
N HIS A 359 14.00 27.23 -7.80
CA HIS A 359 14.88 28.35 -7.48
C HIS A 359 14.92 28.71 -5.98
N CYS A 360 14.40 27.84 -5.10
CA CYS A 360 14.43 28.13 -3.66
C CYS A 360 15.88 28.16 -3.12
N PRO A 361 16.18 28.98 -2.10
CA PRO A 361 17.49 28.96 -1.45
C PRO A 361 17.90 27.56 -0.96
N ASN A 362 19.19 27.26 -1.03
CA ASN A 362 19.70 25.97 -0.54
C ASN A 362 19.65 25.93 1.00
N GLY A 363 18.94 24.93 1.54
CA GLY A 363 18.76 24.75 2.98
C GLY A 363 17.31 24.90 3.45
N VAL A 364 16.36 25.21 2.55
CA VAL A 364 14.95 25.46 2.92
C VAL A 364 14.28 24.22 3.50
N ASP A 365 14.54 23.03 2.96
CA ASP A 365 13.96 21.78 3.48
C ASP A 365 14.48 21.49 4.90
N GLU A 366 15.78 21.73 5.15
CA GLU A 366 16.39 21.66 6.48
C GLU A 366 15.78 22.68 7.43
N ARG A 367 15.59 23.92 6.97
CA ARG A 367 14.99 25.02 7.73
C ARG A 367 13.57 24.66 8.18
N LEU A 368 12.72 24.22 7.26
CA LEU A 368 11.34 23.83 7.54
C LEU A 368 11.25 22.65 8.51
N SER A 369 12.18 21.70 8.42
CA SER A 369 12.20 20.56 9.36
C SER A 369 12.66 20.96 10.75
N VAL A 370 13.68 21.80 10.85
CA VAL A 370 14.15 22.35 12.15
C VAL A 370 13.08 23.20 12.82
N ASP A 371 12.39 24.04 12.06
CA ASP A 371 11.34 24.90 12.59
C ASP A 371 10.12 24.04 13.01
N MET A 372 9.78 22.98 12.27
CA MET A 372 8.75 22.03 12.71
C MET A 372 9.15 21.23 13.96
N ILE A 373 10.43 20.85 14.11
CA ILE A 373 10.91 20.22 15.37
C ILE A 373 10.71 21.18 16.55
N THR A 374 11.02 22.47 16.34
CA THR A 374 10.87 23.51 17.37
C THR A 374 9.40 23.72 17.73
N GLU A 375 8.54 23.80 16.73
CA GLU A 375 7.09 23.94 16.92
C GLU A 375 6.49 22.73 17.65
N ALA A 376 6.87 21.52 17.23
CA ALA A 376 6.44 20.29 17.88
C ALA A 376 6.89 20.29 19.35
N LYS A 377 8.13 20.69 19.64
CA LYS A 377 8.64 20.82 21.02
C LYS A 377 7.77 21.75 21.87
N ASN A 378 7.42 22.92 21.34
CA ASN A 378 6.58 23.90 22.03
C ASN A 378 5.17 23.38 22.33
N HIS A 379 4.70 22.37 21.59
CA HIS A 379 3.38 21.76 21.74
C HIS A 379 3.42 20.34 22.34
N GLY A 380 4.52 19.96 23.01
CA GLY A 380 4.64 18.66 23.70
C GLY A 380 4.92 17.46 22.79
N GLY A 381 5.40 17.73 21.57
CA GLY A 381 5.92 16.73 20.65
C GLY A 381 7.09 15.96 21.23
N GLN A 382 7.11 14.64 21.05
CA GLN A 382 8.18 13.75 21.51
C GLN A 382 9.05 13.25 20.36
N ARG A 383 8.45 13.00 19.20
CA ARG A 383 9.15 12.43 18.04
C ARG A 383 8.73 13.11 16.76
N LEU A 384 9.71 13.37 15.90
CA LEU A 384 9.48 13.82 14.53
C LEU A 384 10.12 12.86 13.54
N SER A 385 9.32 12.22 12.70
CA SER A 385 9.77 11.39 11.59
C SER A 385 9.90 12.20 10.31
N LEU A 386 11.04 12.09 9.64
CA LEU A 386 11.29 12.82 8.39
C LEU A 386 10.94 12.01 7.14
N ALA A 387 11.21 10.72 7.13
CA ALA A 387 10.82 9.81 6.06
C ALA A 387 11.32 8.40 6.38
N PHE A 388 10.94 7.49 5.51
CA PHE A 388 11.58 6.20 5.34
C PHE A 388 12.87 6.33 4.50
N ALA A 389 14.00 5.92 5.06
CA ALA A 389 15.26 5.73 4.34
C ALA A 389 15.30 4.30 3.78
N ALA A 390 15.16 4.14 2.47
CA ALA A 390 15.27 2.82 1.85
C ALA A 390 16.73 2.34 1.83
N PHE A 391 16.95 1.10 2.29
CA PHE A 391 18.24 0.41 2.25
C PHE A 391 19.48 1.23 2.65
N PRO A 392 19.51 1.91 3.81
CA PRO A 392 20.64 2.76 4.20
C PRO A 392 21.96 1.97 4.27
N GLU A 393 21.91 0.69 4.66
CA GLU A 393 23.09 -0.17 4.71
C GLU A 393 23.77 -0.38 3.34
N ILE A 394 23.02 -0.29 2.23
CA ILE A 394 23.57 -0.41 0.87
C ILE A 394 24.26 0.89 0.45
N PHE A 395 23.77 2.04 0.91
CA PHE A 395 24.36 3.35 0.63
C PHE A 395 25.60 3.65 1.50
N ASP A 396 25.65 3.14 2.73
CA ASP A 396 26.78 3.32 3.65
C ASP A 396 27.96 2.36 3.42
N ALA A 397 27.79 1.31 2.61
CA ALA A 397 28.85 0.32 2.36
C ALA A 397 30.02 0.92 1.56
N THR A 398 31.18 1.07 2.19
CA THR A 398 32.44 1.54 1.60
C THR A 398 33.13 0.50 0.71
N HIS A 399 32.95 -0.80 0.98
CA HIS A 399 33.44 -1.91 0.14
C HIS A 399 32.27 -2.80 -0.31
N ARG A 400 31.90 -2.70 -1.58
CA ARG A 400 30.74 -3.43 -2.14
C ARG A 400 31.17 -4.77 -2.72
N GLY A 401 30.71 -5.86 -2.10
CA GLY A 401 30.79 -7.21 -2.69
C GLY A 401 29.99 -7.32 -4.01
N PRO A 402 30.22 -8.35 -4.83
CA PRO A 402 29.56 -8.50 -6.13
C PRO A 402 28.02 -8.54 -6.03
N LEU A 403 27.47 -9.23 -5.02
CA LEU A 403 26.02 -9.28 -4.76
C LEU A 403 25.45 -7.90 -4.38
N GLN A 404 26.18 -7.12 -3.58
CA GLN A 404 25.78 -5.77 -3.19
C GLN A 404 25.83 -4.80 -4.38
N ARG A 405 26.78 -4.97 -5.31
CA ARG A 405 26.81 -4.19 -6.56
C ARG A 405 25.61 -4.51 -7.45
N ALA A 406 25.22 -5.77 -7.56
CA ALA A 406 24.01 -6.17 -8.30
C ALA A 406 22.75 -5.58 -7.66
N ALA A 407 22.61 -5.68 -6.33
CA ALA A 407 21.51 -5.07 -5.59
C ALA A 407 21.48 -3.53 -5.75
N TYR A 408 22.65 -2.87 -5.71
CA TYR A 408 22.78 -1.43 -5.93
C TYR A 408 22.28 -1.01 -7.32
N ARG A 409 22.66 -1.77 -8.37
CA ARG A 409 22.17 -1.54 -9.74
C ARG A 409 20.65 -1.75 -9.85
N LEU A 410 20.12 -2.78 -9.20
CA LEU A 410 18.67 -3.07 -9.20
C LEU A 410 17.87 -1.99 -8.47
N ILE A 411 18.39 -1.45 -7.36
CA ILE A 411 17.76 -0.36 -6.60
C ILE A 411 17.72 0.93 -7.44
N HIS A 412 18.78 1.22 -8.19
CA HIS A 412 18.79 2.37 -9.09
C HIS A 412 17.79 2.28 -10.25
N LEU A 413 17.28 1.08 -10.59
CA LEU A 413 16.14 0.97 -11.52
C LEU A 413 14.86 1.57 -10.94
N LEU A 414 14.79 1.78 -9.62
CA LEU A 414 13.69 2.46 -8.93
C LEU A 414 13.92 3.98 -8.78
N ASP A 415 15.08 4.52 -9.19
CA ASP A 415 15.35 5.97 -9.13
C ASP A 415 14.36 6.85 -9.90
N PRO A 416 13.82 6.42 -11.07
CA PRO A 416 12.74 7.15 -11.73
C PRO A 416 11.46 7.25 -10.89
N LEU A 417 11.27 6.31 -9.95
CA LEU A 417 10.11 6.26 -9.05
C LEU A 417 10.36 7.09 -7.78
N ILE A 418 11.55 6.99 -7.17
CA ILE A 418 11.97 7.79 -6.00
C ILE A 418 13.46 8.14 -6.14
N ARG A 419 13.84 9.40 -5.93
CA ARG A 419 15.25 9.83 -5.87
C ARG A 419 15.92 9.39 -4.57
N LEU A 420 16.17 8.08 -4.42
CA LEU A 420 16.60 7.42 -3.20
C LEU A 420 17.89 8.03 -2.61
N GLU A 421 18.88 8.31 -3.46
CA GLU A 421 20.17 8.83 -3.01
C GLU A 421 20.08 10.27 -2.46
N SER A 422 19.31 11.13 -3.12
CA SER A 422 19.07 12.51 -2.66
C SER A 422 18.30 12.52 -1.34
N LEU A 423 17.30 11.65 -1.22
CA LEU A 423 16.53 11.47 0.01
C LEU A 423 17.44 10.98 1.14
N TYR A 424 18.25 9.95 0.89
CA TYR A 424 19.19 9.42 1.87
C TYR A 424 20.18 10.51 2.36
N ARG A 425 20.77 11.28 1.44
CA ARG A 425 21.68 12.39 1.78
C ARG A 425 21.02 13.48 2.62
N TYR A 426 19.75 13.77 2.36
CA TYR A 426 18.97 14.70 3.18
C TYR A 426 18.77 14.15 4.61
N LEU A 427 18.25 12.93 4.73
CA LEU A 427 17.92 12.32 6.00
C LEU A 427 19.14 12.12 6.92
N ARG A 428 20.30 11.77 6.34
CA ARG A 428 21.55 11.58 7.08
C ARG A 428 22.01 12.84 7.83
N LYS A 429 21.60 14.04 7.40
CA LYS A 429 21.95 15.31 8.07
C LYS A 429 21.40 15.41 9.50
N PHE A 430 20.31 14.70 9.79
CA PHE A 430 19.64 14.71 11.08
C PHE A 430 20.14 13.64 12.06
N GLN A 431 20.99 12.71 11.60
CA GLN A 431 21.66 11.72 12.46
C GLN A 431 20.68 10.87 13.30
N ALA A 432 19.51 10.58 12.75
CA ALA A 432 18.36 10.05 13.47
C ALA A 432 17.83 8.72 12.89
N LEU A 433 18.72 7.87 12.36
CA LEU A 433 18.33 6.54 11.87
C LEU A 433 17.81 5.69 13.03
N SER A 434 16.62 5.12 12.85
CA SER A 434 15.89 4.37 13.88
C SER A 434 15.65 2.92 13.45
N LYS A 435 14.52 2.36 13.88
CA LYS A 435 14.09 0.97 13.68
C LYS A 435 13.93 0.63 12.20
N ARG A 436 14.08 -0.66 11.90
CA ARG A 436 13.89 -1.20 10.55
C ARG A 436 12.42 -1.37 10.21
N ARG A 437 12.13 -1.25 8.91
CA ARG A 437 10.86 -1.64 8.30
C ARG A 437 11.06 -2.81 7.37
N TYR A 438 10.04 -3.64 7.30
CA TYR A 438 10.10 -4.93 6.61
C TYR A 438 8.92 -5.10 5.65
N VAL A 439 9.17 -5.90 4.61
CA VAL A 439 8.12 -6.55 3.85
C VAL A 439 8.03 -8.00 4.29
N LEU A 440 6.82 -8.46 4.59
CA LEU A 440 6.56 -9.85 4.97
C LEU A 440 5.70 -10.50 3.89
N LEU A 441 6.21 -11.58 3.30
CA LEU A 441 5.53 -12.34 2.25
C LEU A 441 6.04 -13.79 2.21
N CYS A 442 5.30 -14.71 1.60
CA CYS A 442 5.86 -16.02 1.28
C CYS A 442 6.85 -15.93 0.11
N ALA A 443 7.92 -16.73 0.12
CA ALA A 443 8.96 -16.71 -0.92
C ALA A 443 8.40 -16.92 -2.35
N HIS A 444 7.45 -17.85 -2.53
CA HIS A 444 6.82 -18.09 -3.83
C HIS A 444 5.92 -16.93 -4.32
N HIS A 445 5.65 -15.93 -3.49
CA HIS A 445 4.90 -14.74 -3.86
C HIS A 445 5.79 -13.58 -4.33
N ILE A 446 7.13 -13.69 -4.32
CA ILE A 446 8.05 -12.60 -4.72
C ILE A 446 7.70 -12.01 -6.10
N PRO A 447 7.47 -12.80 -7.17
CA PRO A 447 7.14 -12.23 -8.49
C PRO A 447 5.83 -11.43 -8.47
N ALA A 448 4.83 -11.95 -7.76
CA ALA A 448 3.55 -11.27 -7.63
C ALA A 448 3.65 -10.02 -6.74
N ALA A 449 4.52 -10.04 -5.73
CA ALA A 449 4.79 -8.89 -4.86
C ALA A 449 5.35 -7.71 -5.66
N LEU A 450 6.22 -7.95 -6.64
CA LEU A 450 6.73 -6.88 -7.51
C LEU A 450 5.60 -6.23 -8.33
N LEU A 451 4.67 -7.03 -8.85
CA LEU A 451 3.51 -6.56 -9.64
C LEU A 451 2.42 -5.90 -8.77
N VAL A 452 2.43 -6.13 -7.46
CA VAL A 452 1.41 -5.62 -6.53
C VAL A 452 1.94 -4.43 -5.73
N LEU A 453 3.07 -4.59 -5.05
CA LEU A 453 3.61 -3.60 -4.12
C LEU A 453 4.18 -2.37 -4.83
N LEU A 454 4.96 -2.55 -5.92
CA LEU A 454 5.55 -1.41 -6.64
C LEU A 454 4.46 -0.50 -7.23
N PRO A 455 3.43 -1.03 -7.91
CA PRO A 455 2.33 -0.21 -8.36
C PRO A 455 1.48 0.40 -7.25
N LEU A 456 1.35 -0.27 -6.09
CA LEU A 456 0.59 0.30 -4.98
C LEU A 456 1.29 1.53 -4.39
N GLU A 457 2.61 1.45 -4.17
CA GLU A 457 3.34 2.54 -3.54
C GLU A 457 3.72 3.65 -4.54
N PHE A 458 4.12 3.32 -5.77
CA PHE A 458 4.81 4.25 -6.66
C PHE A 458 4.08 4.62 -7.94
N MET A 459 3.01 3.92 -8.34
CA MET A 459 2.32 4.32 -9.58
C MET A 459 1.62 5.67 -9.41
N PRO A 460 1.87 6.62 -10.32
CA PRO A 460 1.20 7.91 -10.32
C PRO A 460 -0.32 7.73 -10.53
N ARG A 461 -1.12 8.37 -9.68
CA ARG A 461 -2.58 8.45 -9.80
C ARG A 461 -3.00 9.87 -10.16
N PRO A 462 -3.93 10.07 -11.12
CA PRO A 462 -4.38 11.41 -11.49
C PRO A 462 -4.95 12.16 -10.29
N ARG A 463 -4.53 13.41 -10.13
CA ARG A 463 -5.04 14.28 -9.08
C ARG A 463 -6.37 14.90 -9.54
N HIS A 464 -7.45 14.59 -8.85
CA HIS A 464 -8.72 15.30 -9.02
C HIS A 464 -8.75 16.48 -8.04
N LEU A 465 -8.31 17.65 -8.49
CA LEU A 465 -8.60 18.89 -7.77
C LEU A 465 -10.06 19.23 -8.05
N ARG A 466 -10.89 19.27 -7.01
CA ARG A 466 -12.18 19.95 -7.11
C ARG A 466 -11.84 21.45 -7.22
N GLY A 467 -12.19 22.02 -8.37
CA GLY A 467 -12.04 23.45 -8.65
C GLY A 467 -12.93 24.30 -7.77
#